data_AF-A0A258Q9X4-F1
#
_entry.id   AF-A0A258Q9X4-F1
#
_cell.length_a   1.000
_cell.length_b   1.000
_cell.length_c   1.000
_cell.angle_alpha   90.00
_cell.angle_beta   90.00
_cell.angle_gamma   90.00
#
_symmetry.space_group_name_H-M   'P 1'
#
loop_
_entity.id
_entity.type
_entity.pdbx_description
1 polymer ?
#
loop_
_entity_poly.entity_id
_entity_poly.type
_entity_poly.pdbx_seq_one_letter_code
_entity_poly.pdbx_strand_id
1 'polypeptide(L)'
;DIGYIPNGKVIGLSKLARIVDLYARRLQIQENMTQQIADTVQAATGARGVAVQVRAAHMCMAMRGVEKVNSETITSMMLGAFRDNGQARNEFLQLIGQGRK
;
A
#
# COMPACT_ATOMS: atom_id res chain seq x y z
N ASP A 1 -1.48 1.89 4.03
CA ASP A 1 -0.85 0.95 4.98
C ASP A 1 0.25 0.14 4.31
N ILE A 2 1.34 -0.15 5.04
CA ILE A 2 2.46 -0.98 4.57
C ILE A 2 2.78 -2.01 5.66
N GLY A 3 2.84 -3.28 5.28
CA GLY A 3 3.34 -4.40 6.08
C GLY A 3 4.44 -5.15 5.33
N TYR A 4 5.43 -5.69 6.04
CA TYR A 4 6.44 -6.55 5.44
C TYR A 4 6.97 -7.57 6.44
N ILE A 5 7.40 -8.73 5.95
CA ILE A 5 8.02 -9.79 6.74
C ILE A 5 9.53 -9.75 6.49
N PRO A 6 10.33 -9.23 7.44
CA PRO A 6 11.77 -9.05 7.23
C PRO A 6 12.50 -10.38 7.00
N ASN A 7 13.62 -10.29 6.29
CA ASN A 7 14.57 -11.38 6.09
C ASN A 7 15.98 -10.93 6.50
N GLY A 8 16.18 -10.70 7.81
CA GLY A 8 17.45 -10.20 8.35
C GLY A 8 17.70 -8.70 8.20
N LYS A 9 16.94 -7.99 7.35
CA LYS A 9 17.03 -6.53 7.18
C LYS A 9 15.72 -5.84 7.56
N VAL A 10 15.83 -4.79 8.38
CA VAL A 10 14.73 -3.95 8.84
C VAL A 10 14.96 -2.54 8.33
N ILE A 11 13.93 -1.92 7.75
CA ILE A 11 13.99 -0.53 7.30
C ILE A 11 13.43 0.40 8.37
N GLY A 12 14.05 1.56 8.55
CA GLY A 12 13.55 2.59 9.48
C GLY A 12 12.18 3.12 9.04
N LEU A 13 11.27 3.32 10.00
CA LEU A 13 9.88 3.72 9.75
C LEU A 13 9.76 4.98 8.88
N SER A 14 10.62 5.98 9.13
CA SER A 14 10.62 7.23 8.36
C SER A 14 10.94 7.04 6.87
N LYS A 15 11.62 5.95 6.49
CA LYS A 15 11.92 5.65 5.09
C LYS A 15 10.71 5.09 4.36
N LEU A 16 9.83 4.35 5.04
CA LEU A 16 8.57 3.88 4.44
C LEU A 16 7.71 5.07 3.99
N ALA A 17 7.56 6.07 4.87
CA ALA A 17 6.88 7.32 4.52
C ALA A 17 7.52 8.02 3.32
N ARG A 18 8.86 8.11 3.28
CA ARG A 18 9.59 8.71 2.14
C ARG A 18 9.40 7.95 0.82
N ILE A 19 9.31 6.62 0.86
CA ILE A 19 9.02 5.81 -0.34
C ILE A 19 7.61 6.13 -0.86
N VAL A 20 6.63 6.26 0.03
CA VAL A 20 5.27 6.67 -0.35
C VAL A 20 5.29 8.05 -1.01
N ASP A 21 5.92 9.05 -0.37
CA ASP A 21 6.02 10.41 -0.90
C ASP A 21 6.70 10.47 -2.28
N LEU A 22 7.74 9.65 -2.49
CA LEU A 22 8.48 9.59 -3.75
C LEU A 22 7.57 9.24 -4.94
N TYR A 23 6.60 8.34 -4.73
CA TYR A 23 5.68 7.90 -5.78
C TYR A 23 4.40 8.74 -5.83
N ALA A 24 3.90 9.20 -4.69
CA ALA A 24 2.70 10.02 -4.60
C ALA A 24 2.87 11.41 -5.24
N ARG A 25 4.08 11.97 -5.26
CA ARG A 25 4.38 13.28 -5.84
C ARG A 25 4.66 13.23 -7.35
N ARG A 26 3.90 12.42 -8.08
CA ARG A 26 4.00 12.25 -9.54
C ARG A 26 2.60 12.22 -10.14
N LEU A 27 2.52 12.35 -11.46
CA LEU A 27 1.31 11.96 -12.18
C LEU A 27 1.19 10.45 -12.09
N GLN A 28 0.11 9.96 -11.47
CA GLN A 28 -0.01 8.54 -11.12
C GLN A 28 -1.38 7.97 -11.45
N ILE A 29 -1.36 6.66 -11.63
CA ILE A 29 -2.51 5.76 -11.53
C ILE A 29 -2.37 5.03 -10.18
N GLN A 30 -3.44 4.93 -9.40
CA GLN A 30 -3.36 4.44 -8.01
C GLN A 30 -2.84 3.00 -7.93
N GLU A 31 -3.24 2.16 -8.88
CA GLU A 31 -2.81 0.77 -9.06
C GLU A 31 -1.29 0.69 -9.26
N ASN A 32 -0.75 1.49 -10.19
CA ASN A 32 0.68 1.54 -10.48
C ASN A 32 1.48 2.04 -9.27
N MET A 33 1.01 3.10 -8.62
CA MET A 33 1.66 3.64 -7.42
C MET A 33 1.72 2.59 -6.30
N THR A 34 0.63 1.83 -6.10
CA THR A 34 0.55 0.78 -5.07
C THR A 34 1.59 -0.32 -5.35
N GLN A 35 1.71 -0.74 -6.61
CA GLN A 35 2.71 -1.72 -7.04
C GLN A 35 4.15 -1.19 -6.83
N GLN A 36 4.43 0.02 -7.30
CA GLN A 36 5.76 0.64 -7.19
C GLN A 36 6.24 0.75 -5.74
N ILE A 37 5.34 1.10 -4.82
CA ILE A 37 5.67 1.15 -3.38
C ILE A 37 6.03 -0.26 -2.88
N ALA A 38 5.22 -1.28 -3.19
CA ALA A 38 5.46 -2.65 -2.75
C ALA A 38 6.79 -3.20 -3.27
N ASP A 39 7.05 -3.04 -4.57
CA ASP A 39 8.27 -3.52 -5.22
C ASP A 39 9.51 -2.81 -4.65
N THR A 40 9.43 -1.51 -4.41
CA THR A 40 10.54 -0.73 -3.83
C THR A 40 10.85 -1.16 -2.40
N VAL A 41 9.82 -1.39 -1.58
CA VAL A 41 10.01 -1.89 -0.21
C VAL A 41 10.63 -3.27 -0.25
N GLN A 42 10.18 -4.16 -1.13
CA GLN A 42 10.76 -5.50 -1.27
C GLN A 42 12.22 -5.44 -1.70
N ALA A 43 12.55 -4.65 -2.73
CA ALA A 43 13.91 -4.48 -3.21
C ALA A 43 14.84 -3.87 -2.14
N ALA A 44 14.37 -2.88 -1.39
CA ALA A 44 15.17 -2.22 -0.35
C ALA A 44 15.46 -3.13 0.86
N THR A 45 14.54 -4.04 1.18
CA THR A 45 14.60 -4.88 2.40
C THR A 45 14.98 -6.33 2.14
N GLY A 46 14.80 -6.86 0.93
CA GLY A 46 14.87 -8.29 0.67
C GLY A 46 13.81 -9.10 1.45
N ALA A 47 12.70 -8.46 1.83
CA ALA A 47 11.66 -9.08 2.65
C ALA A 47 11.05 -10.32 1.99
N ARG A 48 10.71 -11.32 2.81
CA ARG A 48 10.03 -12.54 2.37
C ARG A 48 8.62 -12.28 1.85
N GLY A 49 8.02 -11.17 2.27
CA GLY A 49 6.75 -10.70 1.74
C GLY A 49 6.54 -9.23 2.06
N VAL A 50 5.80 -8.55 1.20
CA VAL A 50 5.38 -7.16 1.37
C VAL A 50 3.89 -7.04 1.05
N ALA A 51 3.17 -6.28 1.85
CA ALA A 51 1.77 -5.97 1.69
C ALA A 51 1.61 -4.45 1.69
N VAL A 52 0.97 -3.89 0.66
CA VAL A 52 0.66 -2.47 0.57
C VAL A 52 -0.82 -2.33 0.28
N GLN A 53 -1.50 -1.46 1.02
CA GLN A 53 -2.85 -1.00 0.70
C GLN A 53 -2.84 0.52 0.60
N VAL A 54 -3.39 1.05 -0.48
CA VAL A 54 -3.63 2.48 -0.65
C VAL A 54 -5.13 2.71 -0.70
N ARG A 55 -5.58 3.72 0.03
CA ARG A 55 -6.95 4.22 0.05
C ARG A 55 -6.89 5.69 -0.27
N ALA A 56 -7.63 6.11 -1.29
CA ALA A 56 -7.67 7.51 -1.68
C ALA A 56 -9.02 7.89 -2.25
N ALA A 57 -9.40 9.15 -2.03
CA ALA A 57 -10.47 9.81 -2.76
C ALA A 57 -9.89 10.49 -4.00
N HIS A 58 -10.66 10.47 -5.10
CA HIS A 58 -10.24 11.03 -6.38
C HIS A 58 -11.01 12.32 -6.65
N MET A 59 -10.35 13.47 -6.58
CA MET A 59 -11.02 14.77 -6.76
C MET A 59 -11.59 14.96 -8.16
N CYS A 60 -11.01 14.29 -9.16
CA CYS A 60 -11.58 14.26 -10.52
C CYS A 60 -12.94 13.53 -10.59
N MET A 61 -13.30 12.71 -9.60
CA MET A 61 -14.61 12.08 -9.45
C MET A 61 -15.50 12.80 -8.44
N ALA A 62 -14.91 13.46 -7.44
CA ALA A 62 -15.66 14.11 -6.35
C ALA A 62 -16.11 15.53 -6.70
N MET A 63 -15.27 16.33 -7.37
CA MET A 63 -15.55 17.75 -7.65
C MET A 63 -16.10 18.03 -9.05
N ARG A 64 -16.09 17.01 -9.92
CA ARG A 64 -16.50 17.15 -11.32
C ARG A 64 -16.98 15.80 -11.85
N GLY A 65 -17.59 15.81 -13.03
CA GLY A 65 -18.00 14.60 -13.72
C GLY A 65 -19.13 13.90 -12.98
N VAL A 66 -18.86 12.73 -12.40
CA VAL A 66 -19.88 11.90 -11.71
C VAL A 66 -20.20 12.34 -10.28
N GLU A 67 -19.43 13.28 -9.72
CA GLU A 67 -19.67 13.98 -8.45
C GLU A 67 -19.95 13.06 -7.25
N LYS A 68 -19.16 11.98 -7.12
CA LYS A 68 -19.26 11.04 -6.00
C LYS A 68 -18.36 11.45 -4.83
N VAL A 69 -18.87 12.38 -4.01
CA VAL A 69 -18.15 13.00 -2.87
C VAL A 69 -17.66 11.99 -1.82
N ASN A 70 -18.40 10.90 -1.60
CA ASN A 70 -18.07 9.88 -0.58
C ASN A 70 -17.43 8.62 -1.17
N SER A 71 -16.90 8.68 -2.40
CA SER A 71 -16.27 7.52 -3.02
C SER A 71 -14.78 7.45 -2.69
N GLU A 72 -14.36 6.30 -2.19
CA GLU A 72 -12.94 5.94 -2.04
C GLU A 72 -12.61 4.76 -2.94
N THR A 73 -11.40 4.79 -3.52
CA THR A 73 -10.84 3.64 -4.21
C THR A 73 -9.77 3.00 -3.34
N ILE A 74 -9.85 1.67 -3.19
CA ILE A 74 -8.87 0.87 -2.45
C ILE A 74 -8.11 0.03 -3.46
N THR A 75 -6.79 0.15 -3.45
CA THR A 75 -5.88 -0.71 -4.22
C THR A 75 -4.96 -1.42 -3.26
N SER A 76 -4.57 -2.64 -3.59
CA SER A 76 -3.62 -3.41 -2.78
C SER A 76 -2.64 -4.18 -3.64
N MET A 77 -1.45 -4.39 -3.11
CA MET A 77 -0.42 -5.22 -3.71
C MET A 77 0.16 -6.15 -2.63
N MET A 78 0.21 -7.44 -2.95
CA MET A 78 0.71 -8.48 -2.06
C MET A 78 1.84 -9.23 -2.77
N LEU A 79 3.01 -9.28 -2.15
CA LEU A 79 4.23 -9.91 -2.67
C LEU A 79 4.71 -11.01 -1.71
N GLY A 80 5.33 -12.05 -2.27
CA GLY A 80 5.92 -13.18 -1.54
C GLY A 80 4.94 -13.81 -0.54
N ALA A 81 5.36 -13.96 0.72
CA ALA A 81 4.58 -14.61 1.76
C ALA A 81 3.15 -14.07 1.95
N PHE A 82 2.87 -12.78 1.68
CA PHE A 82 1.50 -12.24 1.72
C PHE A 82 0.64 -12.63 0.51
N ARG A 83 1.26 -12.98 -0.61
CA ARG A 83 0.58 -13.51 -1.80
C ARG A 83 0.31 -15.01 -1.66
N ASP A 84 1.30 -15.73 -1.16
CA ASP A 84 1.33 -17.20 -1.18
C ASP A 84 0.64 -17.81 0.06
N ASN A 85 0.62 -17.09 1.20
CA ASN A 85 -0.02 -17.55 2.42
C ASN A 85 -1.27 -16.72 2.75
N GLY A 86 -2.44 -17.36 2.64
CA GLY A 86 -3.74 -16.75 2.95
C GLY A 86 -3.88 -16.31 4.41
N GLN A 87 -3.23 -16.98 5.37
CA GLN A 87 -3.29 -16.61 6.78
C GLN A 87 -2.57 -15.28 7.02
N ALA A 88 -1.34 -15.14 6.52
CA ALA A 88 -0.56 -13.90 6.63
C ALA A 88 -1.28 -12.72 5.94
N ARG A 89 -1.90 -12.97 4.78
CA ARG A 89 -2.74 -11.98 4.10
C ARG A 89 -3.93 -11.54 4.95
N ASN A 90 -4.65 -12.49 5.53
CA ASN A 90 -5.84 -12.20 6.33
C ASN A 90 -5.48 -11.45 7.61
N GLU A 91 -4.38 -11.81 8.27
CA GLU A 91 -3.86 -11.09 9.43
C GLU A 91 -3.58 -9.62 9.10
N PHE A 92 -2.87 -9.35 7.99
CA PHE A 92 -2.64 -7.98 7.53
C PHE A 92 -3.95 -7.22 7.28
N LEU A 93 -4.90 -7.84 6.55
CA LEU A 93 -6.19 -7.21 6.23
C LEU A 93 -7.04 -6.93 7.49
N GLN A 94 -6.94 -7.78 8.52
CA GLN A 94 -7.62 -7.56 9.79
C GLN A 94 -7.00 -6.39 10.57
N LEU A 95 -5.67 -6.30 10.63
CA LEU A 95 -4.96 -5.24 11.35
C LEU A 95 -5.27 -3.85 10.79
N ILE A 96 -5.26 -3.70 9.46
CA ILE A 96 -5.60 -2.41 8.83
C ILE A 96 -7.09 -2.06 8.97
N GLY A 97 -7.96 -3.05 9.17
CA GLY A 97 -9.38 -2.85 9.43
C GLY A 97 -9.66 -2.31 10.84
N GLN A 98 -8.82 -2.63 11.82
CA GLN A 98 -8.98 -2.24 13.23
C GLN A 98 -8.55 -0.79 13.54
N GLY A 99 -7.69 -0.19 12.72
CA GLY A 99 -7.17 1.18 12.93
C GLY A 99 -8.19 2.30 12.67
N ARG A 100 -9.47 1.97 12.46
CA ARG A 100 -10.53 2.93 12.17
C ARG A 100 -11.29 3.31 13.43
N LYS A 101 -11.11 4.56 13.88
CA LYS A 101 -12.15 5.33 14.56
C LYS A 101 -12.85 6.20 13.54
#